data_AF-A0A9D5JL21-F1
#
_entry.id   AF-A0A9D5JL21-F1
#
_cell.length_a   1.000
_cell.length_b   1.000
_cell.length_c   1.000
_cell.angle_alpha   90.00
_cell.angle_beta   90.00
_cell.angle_gamma   90.00
#
_symmetry.space_group_name_H-M   'P 1'
#
loop_
_entity.id
_entity.type
_entity.pdbx_description
1 polymer ?
#
loop_
_entity_poly.entity_id
_entity_poly.type
_entity_poly.pdbx_seq_one_letter_code
_entity_poly.pdbx_strand_id
1 'polypeptide(L)' 'DNDIVVALVDREEATLKRLRKSGEQVELISENPDFETRVFGPDRVEVQGILVGLVRRYH' A
#
# COMPACT_ATOMS: atom_id res chain seq x y z
N ASP A 1 2.30 9.92 -6.29
CA ASP A 1 0.89 9.48 -6.31
C ASP A 1 0.74 8.35 -7.30
N ASN A 2 0.06 7.27 -6.91
CA ASN A 2 0.05 5.96 -7.60
C ASN A 2 1.36 5.16 -7.54
N ASP A 3 2.22 5.42 -6.56
CA ASP A 3 3.40 4.60 -6.31
C ASP A 3 3.03 3.31 -5.57
N ILE A 4 3.77 2.23 -5.79
CA ILE A 4 3.68 1.03 -4.94
C ILE A 4 4.50 1.32 -3.68
N VAL A 5 3.86 1.20 -2.53
CA VAL A 5 4.49 1.55 -1.25
C VAL A 5 4.48 0.38 -0.29
N VAL A 6 5.46 0.37 0.62
CA VAL A 6 5.37 -0.38 1.86
C VAL A 6 4.55 0.46 2.83
N ALA A 7 3.37 -0.01 3.19
CA ALA A 7 2.47 0.65 4.13
C ALA A 7 2.34 -0.19 5.40
N LEU A 8 2.38 0.47 6.56
CA LEU A 8 2.05 -0.09 7.84
C LEU A 8 0.66 0.43 8.25
N VAL A 9 -0.31 -0.46 8.36
CA VAL A 9 -1.70 -0.13 8.73
C VAL A 9 -1.90 -0.39 10.21
N ASP A 10 -2.50 0.58 10.91
CA ASP A 10 -2.78 0.54 12.36
C ASP A 10 -1.57 0.17 13.24
N ARG A 11 -0.35 0.43 12.73
CA ARG A 11 0.94 0.04 13.35
C ARG A 11 1.13 -1.46 13.53
N GLU A 12 0.38 -2.30 12.83
CA GLU A 12 0.40 -3.75 12.99
C GLU A 12 0.60 -4.49 11.66
N GLU A 13 -0.14 -4.14 10.62
CA GLU A 13 -0.14 -4.89 9.35
C GLU A 13 0.77 -4.22 8.32
N ALA A 14 1.85 -4.88 7.93
CA ALA A 14 2.71 -4.44 6.83
C ALA A 14 2.19 -4.99 5.47
N THR A 15 2.03 -4.12 4.48
CA THR A 15 1.51 -4.49 3.15
C THR A 15 2.22 -3.76 2.02
N LEU A 16 2.18 -4.35 0.82
CA LEU A 16 2.62 -3.74 -0.44
C LEU A 16 1.40 -3.49 -1.32
N LYS A 17 1.07 -2.21 -1.54
CA LYS A 17 -0.12 -1.79 -2.31
C LYS A 17 0.19 -0.53 -3.10
N ARG A 18 -0.60 -0.25 -4.14
CA ARG A 18 -0.56 1.05 -4.80
C ARG A 18 -1.27 2.08 -3.93
N LEU A 19 -0.59 3.18 -3.65
CA LEU A 19 -1.10 4.25 -2.80
C LEU A 19 -1.79 5.32 -3.64
N ARG A 20 -3.05 5.61 -3.32
CA ARG A 20 -3.76 6.79 -3.80
C ARG A 20 -4.23 7.62 -2.61
N LYS A 21 -3.97 8.92 -2.66
CA LYS A 21 -4.41 9.88 -1.65
C LYS A 21 -5.48 10.78 -2.27
N SER A 22 -6.60 10.95 -1.58
CA SER A 22 -7.70 11.82 -2.02
C SER A 22 -8.29 12.53 -0.82
N GLY A 23 -7.99 13.83 -0.66
CA GLY A 23 -8.43 14.61 0.50
C GLY A 23 -8.00 13.96 1.82
N GLU A 24 -8.99 13.63 2.67
CA GLU A 24 -8.80 12.98 3.97
C GLU A 24 -8.88 11.45 3.90
N GLN A 25 -8.66 10.87 2.72
CA GLN A 25 -8.69 9.42 2.52
C GLN A 25 -7.40 8.91 1.88
N VAL A 26 -7.00 7.73 2.34
CA VAL A 26 -5.91 6.93 1.78
C VAL A 26 -6.50 5.62 1.27
N GLU A 27 -6.35 5.39 -0.03
CA GLU A 27 -6.74 4.14 -0.69
C GLU A 27 -5.48 3.28 -0.92
N LEU A 28 -5.50 2.06 -0.39
CA LEU A 28 -4.52 1.01 -0.67
C LEU A 28 -5.10 0.07 -1.72
N ILE A 29 -4.76 0.33 -2.98
CA ILE A 29 -5.28 -0.39 -4.15
C ILE A 29 -4.54 -1.72 -4.30
N SER A 30 -5.33 -2.79 -4.42
CA SER A 30 -4.83 -4.14 -4.69
C SER A 30 -4.58 -4.35 -6.18
N GLU A 31 -3.39 -4.85 -6.53
CA GLU A 31 -3.05 -5.26 -7.92
C GLU A 31 -3.41 -6.74 -8.20
N ASN A 32 -4.02 -7.41 -7.22
CA ASN A 32 -4.60 -8.74 -7.40
C ASN A 32 -6.13 -8.59 -7.43
N PRO A 33 -6.81 -8.99 -8.52
CA PRO A 33 -8.27 -8.93 -8.64
C PRO A 33 -9.05 -9.65 -7.54
N ASP A 34 -8.45 -10.66 -6.89
CA ASP A 34 -9.09 -11.42 -5.82
C ASP A 34 -9.15 -10.64 -4.48
N PHE A 35 -8.52 -9.47 -4.41
CA PHE A 35 -8.43 -8.66 -3.21
C PHE A 35 -9.02 -7.27 -3.44
N GLU A 36 -9.83 -6.82 -2.48
CA GLU A 36 -10.47 -5.51 -2.53
C GLU A 36 -9.46 -4.37 -2.28
N THR A 37 -9.81 -3.17 -2.76
CA THR A 37 -9.15 -1.92 -2.36
C THR A 37 -9.60 -1.54 -0.96
N ARG A 38 -8.65 -1.26 -0.06
CA ARG A 38 -8.97 -0.84 1.32
C ARG A 38 -8.85 0.68 1.43
N VAL A 39 -9.81 1.32 2.09
CA VAL A 39 -9.86 2.77 2.29
C VAL A 39 -9.70 3.09 3.78
N PHE A 40 -8.83 4.04 4.10
CA PHE A 40 -8.49 4.42 5.46
C PHE A 40 -8.47 5.94 5.63
N GLY A 41 -8.59 6.40 6.87
CA GLY A 41 -8.15 7.75 7.23
C GLY A 41 -6.62 7.85 7.22
N PRO A 42 -6.04 9.05 6.99
CA PRO A 42 -4.60 9.24 6.83
C PRO A 42 -3.80 8.80 8.06
N ASP A 43 -4.35 8.94 9.27
CA ASP A 43 -3.65 8.62 10.52
C ASP A 43 -3.48 7.12 10.76
N ARG A 44 -4.19 6.27 9.99
CA ARG A 44 -4.12 4.81 10.12
C ARG A 44 -3.07 4.17 9.24
N VAL A 45 -2.47 4.92 8.30
CA VAL A 45 -1.55 4.39 7.30
C VAL A 45 -0.22 5.12 7.35
N GLU A 46 0.83 4.40 7.73
CA GLU A 46 2.19 4.91 7.75
C GLU A 46 2.97 4.37 6.54
N VAL A 47 3.37 5.24 5.61
CA VAL A 47 4.22 4.85 4.48
C VAL A 47 5.66 4.73 4.95
N GLN A 48 6.20 3.51 4.89
CA GLN A 48 7.57 3.20 5.32
C GLN A 48 8.59 3.35 4.19
N GLY A 49 8.14 3.30 2.93
CA GLY A 49 9.00 3.47 1.76
C GLY A 49 8.26 3.20 0.45
N ILE A 50 8.94 3.51 -0.65
CA ILE A 50 8.45 3.28 -2.03
C ILE A 50 9.18 2.05 -2.59
N LEU A 51 8.45 1.18 -3.28
CA LEU A 51 9.03 0.04 -3.98
C LEU A 51 9.88 0.54 -5.16
N VAL A 52 11.17 0.20 -5.17
CA VAL A 52 12.13 0.63 -6.22
C VAL A 52 12.64 -0.50 -7.10
N GLY A 53 12.36 -1.76 -6.76
CA GLY A 53 12.83 -2.91 -7.52
C GLY A 53 12.29 -4.22 -6.99
N LEU A 54 12.35 -5.27 -7.81
CA LEU A 54 11.89 -6.60 -7.48
C LEU A 54 12.98 -7.61 -7.82
N VAL A 55 13.50 -8.31 -6.81
CA VAL A 55 14.43 -9.42 -6.99
C VAL A 55 13.62 -10.71 -6.92
N ARG A 56 13.64 -11.50 -7.99
CA ARG A 56 13.00 -12.82 -8.04
C ARG A 56 14.07 -13.89 -8.16
N ARG A 57 13.96 -14.91 -7.31
CA ARG A 57 14.79 -16.11 -7.41
C ARG A 57 13.86 -17.28 -7.73
N TYR A 58 14.06 -17.87 -8.89
CA TYR A 58 13.37 -19.09 -9.31
C TYR A 58 14.31 -20.27 -9.12
N HIS A 59 13.77 -21.39 -8.63
CA HIS A 59 14.48 -22.65 -8.46
C HIS A 59 14.23 -23.56 -9.66
#